data_AF-A0AAW0L1T8-F1
#
_entry.id   AF-A0AAW0L1T8-F1
#
_cell.length_a   1.000
_cell.length_b   1.000
_cell.length_c   1.000
_cell.angle_alpha   90.00
_cell.angle_beta   90.00
_cell.angle_gamma   90.00
#
_symmetry.space_group_name_H-M   'P 1'
#
loop_
_entity.id
_entity.type
_entity.pdbx_description
1 polymer ?
#
loop_
_entity_poly.entity_id
_entity_poly.type
_entity_poly.pdbx_seq_one_letter_code
_entity_poly.pdbx_strand_id
1 'polypeptide(L)'
;MKAIPFQVYGSSEDTIIWKASRDGDFSTRSAYQLAKPDETLGLAFRGSWIWKIDMLPKIINFLWLCHHNSIPTWEKLQLAAWVIVAIVNPQDIIVQFARPYGQRAVLKFAQYTGAHAIAGRHTPGTFTNQLQTLFSEPRLLILTDPRTDHHPIKEAALGNIPTIAFCDTDSPVRYVDIGIPANNKGKHSIGSLFWLLARMVLQMCGTIRPGSRWEVMVRKMAEGSFWSTLFFLRELNC
;
A
#
# COMPACT_ATOMS: atom_id res chain seq x y z
N MET A 1 39.59 19.34 -33.68
CA MET A 1 39.99 17.89 -33.57
C MET A 1 39.24 16.94 -34.57
N LYS A 2 39.63 16.92 -35.85
CA LYS A 2 39.01 16.17 -36.99
C LYS A 2 38.97 14.64 -36.81
N ALA A 3 37.90 13.95 -37.24
CA ALA A 3 37.84 12.48 -37.30
C ALA A 3 38.38 11.94 -38.64
N ILE A 4 39.18 10.87 -38.58
CA ILE A 4 39.74 10.15 -39.74
C ILE A 4 39.32 8.67 -39.58
N PRO A 5 38.81 7.99 -40.62
CA PRO A 5 38.40 6.60 -40.52
C PRO A 5 39.60 5.64 -40.47
N PHE A 6 39.50 4.58 -39.65
CA PHE A 6 40.40 3.43 -39.57
C PHE A 6 39.56 2.15 -39.55
N GLN A 7 40.04 1.07 -40.19
CA GLN A 7 39.27 -0.15 -40.45
C GLN A 7 39.68 -1.28 -39.49
N VAL A 8 38.73 -1.98 -38.86
CA VAL A 8 39.00 -3.11 -37.96
C VAL A 8 38.25 -4.36 -38.48
N TYR A 9 39.00 -5.33 -39.00
CA TYR A 9 38.40 -6.61 -39.43
C TYR A 9 37.87 -7.37 -38.20
N GLY A 10 36.55 -7.61 -38.15
CA GLY A 10 35.90 -8.32 -37.05
C GLY A 10 36.45 -9.74 -36.82
N SER A 11 36.35 -10.27 -35.61
CA SER A 11 35.12 -11.00 -35.26
C SER A 11 34.07 -10.20 -34.46
N SER A 12 34.27 -8.90 -34.30
CA SER A 12 33.30 -7.93 -33.77
C SER A 12 33.16 -6.78 -34.77
N GLU A 13 31.94 -6.48 -35.21
CA GLU A 13 31.70 -5.54 -36.32
C GLU A 13 32.09 -4.08 -35.99
N ASP A 14 32.63 -3.38 -36.98
CA ASP A 14 33.13 -2.00 -36.95
C ASP A 14 32.10 -1.00 -36.37
N THR A 15 32.50 -0.20 -35.39
CA THR A 15 31.65 0.84 -34.78
C THR A 15 32.16 2.25 -35.11
N ILE A 16 31.31 3.10 -35.68
CA ILE A 16 31.61 4.51 -35.96
C ILE A 16 31.49 5.30 -34.64
N ILE A 17 32.58 5.90 -34.17
CA ILE A 17 32.59 6.82 -33.02
C ILE A 17 32.78 8.25 -33.56
N TRP A 18 31.81 9.15 -33.32
CA TRP A 18 31.94 10.55 -33.76
C TRP A 18 32.79 11.40 -32.83
N LYS A 19 33.69 12.13 -33.49
CA LYS A 19 34.44 13.28 -32.97
C LYS A 19 33.63 14.55 -33.24
N ALA A 20 33.67 15.51 -32.33
CA ALA A 20 32.83 16.71 -32.34
C ALA A 20 33.16 17.70 -33.46
N SER A 21 32.17 18.24 -34.20
CA SER A 21 32.29 19.32 -35.21
C SER A 21 33.07 19.01 -36.52
N ARG A 22 32.74 19.70 -37.62
CA ARG A 22 33.42 19.57 -38.94
C ARG A 22 34.90 19.96 -38.89
N ASP A 23 35.24 20.92 -38.03
CA ASP A 23 36.62 21.32 -37.70
C ASP A 23 37.21 20.46 -36.57
N GLY A 24 36.34 19.66 -35.96
CA GLY A 24 36.70 18.66 -34.99
C GLY A 24 36.75 19.14 -33.54
N ASP A 25 36.33 20.36 -33.26
CA ASP A 25 36.46 20.92 -31.91
C ASP A 25 35.37 20.40 -30.97
N PHE A 26 35.81 19.95 -29.80
CA PHE A 26 34.98 19.31 -28.79
C PHE A 26 34.38 20.34 -27.83
N SER A 27 33.16 20.75 -28.14
CA SER A 27 32.37 21.67 -27.29
C SER A 27 31.69 20.93 -26.13
N THR A 28 31.36 21.66 -25.06
CA THR A 28 30.55 21.13 -23.94
C THR A 28 29.16 20.65 -24.40
N ARG A 29 28.61 21.26 -25.44
CA ARG A 29 27.32 20.86 -26.05
C ARG A 29 27.41 19.49 -26.73
N SER A 30 28.50 19.21 -27.44
CA SER A 30 28.76 17.89 -28.04
C SER A 30 29.05 16.82 -26.99
N ALA A 31 29.80 17.17 -25.93
CA ALA A 31 30.02 16.27 -24.80
C ALA A 31 28.70 15.85 -24.13
N TYR A 32 27.79 16.81 -23.95
CA TYR A 32 26.48 16.58 -23.36
C TYR A 32 25.58 15.70 -24.24
N GLN A 33 25.62 15.87 -25.57
CA GLN A 33 24.88 15.02 -26.50
C GLN A 33 25.41 13.58 -26.56
N LEU A 34 26.72 13.39 -26.36
CA LEU A 34 27.36 12.07 -26.33
C LEU A 34 27.14 11.36 -24.98
N ALA A 35 27.03 12.13 -23.90
CA ALA A 35 26.71 11.63 -22.56
C ALA A 35 25.22 11.41 -22.34
N LYS A 36 24.35 11.93 -23.21
CA LYS A 36 22.94 11.56 -23.25
C LYS A 36 22.87 10.13 -23.81
N PRO A 37 22.44 9.12 -23.02
CA PRO A 37 22.20 7.79 -23.57
C PRO A 37 21.14 7.90 -24.67
N ASP A 38 21.37 7.23 -25.78
CA ASP A 38 20.50 7.21 -26.95
C ASP A 38 19.03 7.10 -26.55
N GLU A 39 18.24 8.13 -26.88
CA GLU A 39 16.78 8.17 -26.66
C GLU A 39 16.02 7.14 -27.54
N THR A 40 16.73 6.23 -28.24
CA THR A 40 16.17 5.23 -29.16
C THR A 40 16.02 3.81 -28.57
N LEU A 41 16.62 3.51 -27.42
CA LEU A 41 16.26 2.33 -26.62
C LEU A 41 15.27 2.77 -25.54
N GLY A 42 13.98 2.67 -25.86
CA GLY A 42 12.83 3.15 -25.09
C GLY A 42 12.70 2.62 -23.65
N LEU A 43 13.60 3.04 -22.77
CA LEU A 43 13.35 3.17 -21.34
C LEU A 43 13.14 4.65 -21.00
N ALA A 44 12.33 5.35 -21.80
CA ALA A 44 11.77 6.62 -21.38
C ALA A 44 11.09 6.39 -20.03
N PHE A 45 11.51 7.14 -19.00
CA PHE A 45 10.97 7.04 -17.66
C PHE A 45 9.43 7.11 -17.72
N ARG A 46 8.76 5.96 -17.53
CA ARG A 46 7.30 5.81 -17.62
C ARG A 46 6.54 6.62 -16.56
N GLY A 47 7.25 7.31 -15.66
CA GLY A 47 6.72 8.13 -14.58
C GLY A 47 6.83 9.64 -14.81
N SER A 48 7.19 10.11 -16.00
CA SER A 48 7.34 11.55 -16.29
C SER A 48 6.06 12.38 -16.05
N TRP A 49 4.89 11.73 -16.04
CA TRP A 49 3.61 12.33 -15.66
C TRP A 49 3.51 12.68 -14.17
N ILE A 50 4.27 12.01 -13.29
CA ILE A 50 4.22 12.21 -11.82
C ILE A 50 4.57 13.64 -11.45
N TRP A 51 5.56 14.21 -12.13
CA TRP A 51 6.03 15.59 -11.94
C TRP A 51 5.12 16.65 -12.57
N LYS A 52 4.09 16.24 -13.33
CA LYS A 52 3.13 17.14 -13.99
C LYS A 52 1.82 17.28 -13.21
N ILE A 53 1.66 16.55 -12.10
CA ILE A 53 0.48 16.59 -11.25
C ILE A 53 0.58 17.81 -10.33
N ASP A 54 -0.45 18.65 -10.32
CA ASP A 54 -0.54 19.79 -9.40
C ASP A 54 -1.04 19.34 -8.02
N MET A 55 -0.15 18.70 -7.25
CA MET A 55 -0.41 18.15 -5.91
C MET A 55 0.77 18.47 -4.99
N LEU A 56 0.57 18.34 -3.66
CA LEU A 56 1.63 18.60 -2.69
C LEU A 56 2.89 17.76 -3.00
N PRO A 57 4.11 18.32 -2.85
CA PRO A 57 5.37 17.64 -3.18
C PRO A 57 5.57 16.28 -2.50
N LYS A 58 4.98 16.10 -1.31
CA LYS A 58 5.00 14.82 -0.57
C LYS A 58 4.26 13.70 -1.32
N ILE A 59 3.18 14.03 -2.02
CA ILE A 59 2.36 13.10 -2.79
C ILE A 59 3.07 12.75 -4.11
N ILE A 60 3.69 13.74 -4.75
CA ILE A 60 4.50 13.55 -5.96
C ILE A 60 5.69 12.61 -5.67
N ASN A 61 6.40 12.84 -4.56
CA ASN A 61 7.52 11.97 -4.14
C ASN A 61 7.06 10.54 -3.80
N PHE A 62 5.92 10.39 -3.12
CA PHE A 62 5.33 9.08 -2.84
C PHE A 62 4.94 8.33 -4.13
N LEU A 63 4.33 9.02 -5.10
CA LEU A 63 3.97 8.44 -6.40
C LEU A 63 5.21 8.03 -7.20
N TRP A 64 6.29 8.80 -7.13
CA TRP A 64 7.58 8.48 -7.75
C TRP A 64 8.20 7.21 -7.14
N LEU A 65 8.19 7.08 -5.81
CA LEU A 65 8.67 5.90 -5.10
C LEU A 65 7.82 4.65 -5.41
N CYS A 66 6.50 4.80 -5.53
CA CYS A 66 5.60 3.72 -5.97
C CYS A 66 5.88 3.29 -7.41
N HIS A 67 6.14 4.25 -8.32
CA HIS A 67 6.40 3.97 -9.74
C HIS A 67 7.70 3.20 -9.97
N HIS A 68 8.70 3.41 -9.13
CA HIS A 68 9.97 2.68 -9.18
C HIS A 68 9.94 1.33 -8.43
N ASN A 69 8.77 0.82 -8.05
CA ASN A 69 8.62 -0.38 -7.20
C ASN A 69 9.39 -0.30 -5.86
N SER A 70 9.79 0.90 -5.40
CA SER A 70 10.50 1.06 -4.13
C SER A 70 9.59 0.97 -2.91
N ILE A 71 8.27 0.95 -3.09
CA ILE A 71 7.30 0.72 -2.01
C ILE A 71 6.48 -0.52 -2.36
N PRO A 72 6.84 -1.72 -1.85
CA PRO A 72 6.14 -2.97 -2.14
C PRO A 72 4.79 -3.06 -1.41
N THR A 73 3.94 -2.03 -1.54
CA THR A 73 2.61 -1.96 -0.91
C THR A 73 1.76 -3.16 -1.30
N TRP A 74 1.73 -3.48 -2.60
CA TRP A 74 0.97 -4.59 -3.15
C TRP A 74 1.48 -5.94 -2.65
N GLU A 75 2.79 -6.17 -2.66
CA GLU A 75 3.39 -7.43 -2.20
C GLU A 75 3.19 -7.62 -0.69
N LYS A 76 3.33 -6.54 0.10
CA LYS A 76 3.05 -6.56 1.55
C LYS A 76 1.57 -6.78 1.84
N LEU A 77 0.68 -6.18 1.06
CA LEU A 77 -0.77 -6.44 1.15
C LEU A 77 -1.09 -7.89 0.82
N GLN A 78 -0.46 -8.45 -0.22
CA GLN A 78 -0.64 -9.84 -0.60
C GLN A 78 -0.14 -10.77 0.50
N LEU A 79 1.06 -10.54 1.02
CA LEU A 79 1.62 -11.29 2.16
C LEU A 79 0.70 -11.22 3.38
N ALA A 80 0.21 -10.03 3.74
CA ALA A 80 -0.72 -9.86 4.84
C ALA A 80 -2.03 -10.62 4.60
N ALA A 81 -2.57 -10.60 3.38
CA ALA A 81 -3.76 -11.37 3.02
C ALA A 81 -3.53 -12.88 3.18
N TRP A 82 -2.39 -13.41 2.74
CA TRP A 82 -2.02 -14.82 2.95
C TRP A 82 -2.00 -15.19 4.44
N VAL A 83 -1.39 -14.34 5.29
CA VAL A 83 -1.34 -14.55 6.74
C VAL A 83 -2.73 -14.55 7.37
N ILE A 84 -3.61 -13.62 6.93
CA ILE A 84 -5.00 -13.55 7.40
C ILE A 84 -5.76 -14.83 7.04
N VAL A 85 -5.62 -15.30 5.80
CA VAL A 85 -6.32 -16.50 5.29
C VAL A 85 -5.80 -17.78 5.93
N ALA A 86 -4.53 -17.81 6.34
CA ALA A 86 -3.95 -18.97 7.02
C ALA A 86 -4.58 -19.25 8.41
N ILE A 87 -5.30 -18.29 8.98
CA ILE A 87 -5.97 -18.45 10.27
C ILE A 87 -7.32 -19.15 10.06
N VAL A 88 -7.49 -20.28 10.73
CA VAL A 88 -8.68 -21.14 10.59
C VAL A 88 -9.96 -20.41 11.02
N ASN A 89 -9.93 -19.75 12.17
CA ASN A 89 -11.07 -19.02 12.72
C ASN A 89 -10.89 -17.51 12.50
N PRO A 90 -11.69 -16.86 11.65
CA PRO A 90 -11.51 -15.43 11.37
C PRO A 90 -11.84 -14.55 12.59
N GLN A 91 -12.68 -15.02 13.52
CA GLN A 91 -13.06 -14.27 14.73
C GLN A 91 -11.89 -14.06 15.70
N ASP A 92 -10.85 -14.91 15.64
CA ASP A 92 -9.64 -14.78 16.45
C ASP A 92 -8.71 -13.67 15.90
N ILE A 93 -9.08 -13.01 14.81
CA ILE A 93 -8.36 -11.88 14.23
C ILE A 93 -8.99 -10.60 14.76
N ILE A 94 -8.19 -9.76 15.39
CA ILE A 94 -8.64 -8.44 15.84
C ILE A 94 -8.09 -7.37 14.92
N VAL A 95 -8.99 -6.54 14.41
CA VAL A 95 -8.65 -5.34 13.65
C VAL A 95 -8.99 -4.12 14.49
N GLN A 96 -8.03 -3.22 14.65
CA GLN A 96 -8.19 -2.08 15.54
C GLN A 96 -7.74 -0.78 14.90
N PHE A 97 -8.50 0.28 15.20
CA PHE A 97 -8.09 1.65 14.91
C PHE A 97 -8.60 2.65 15.94
N ALA A 98 -7.70 3.41 16.58
CA ALA A 98 -8.07 4.44 17.53
C ALA A 98 -8.72 5.69 16.89
N ARG A 99 -8.32 6.08 15.68
CA ARG A 99 -8.72 7.38 15.10
C ARG A 99 -10.13 7.34 14.52
N PRO A 100 -10.93 8.41 14.69
CA PRO A 100 -12.34 8.43 14.28
C PRO A 100 -12.56 8.29 12.78
N TYR A 101 -11.61 8.75 11.95
CA TYR A 101 -11.82 8.79 10.50
C TYR A 101 -11.86 7.41 9.84
N GLY A 102 -11.24 6.38 10.40
CA GLY A 102 -11.25 5.02 9.82
C GLY A 102 -11.95 3.96 10.67
N GLN A 103 -12.58 4.31 11.80
CA GLN A 103 -13.34 3.36 12.62
C GLN A 103 -14.36 2.57 11.77
N ARG A 104 -15.03 3.25 10.84
CA ARG A 104 -15.97 2.61 9.92
C ARG A 104 -15.30 1.60 8.98
N ALA A 105 -14.10 1.88 8.50
CA ALA A 105 -13.39 0.97 7.60
C ALA A 105 -13.06 -0.34 8.32
N VAL A 106 -12.63 -0.27 9.58
CA VAL A 106 -12.38 -1.43 10.45
C VAL A 106 -13.65 -2.24 10.71
N LEU A 107 -14.76 -1.57 11.08
CA LEU A 107 -16.04 -2.25 11.28
C LEU A 107 -16.55 -2.93 10.00
N LYS A 108 -16.37 -2.29 8.85
CA LYS A 108 -16.76 -2.86 7.55
C LYS A 108 -15.85 -4.01 7.14
N PHE A 109 -14.55 -3.91 7.41
CA PHE A 109 -13.60 -4.99 7.19
C PHE A 109 -14.03 -6.24 7.96
N ALA A 110 -14.25 -6.10 9.27
CA ALA A 110 -14.77 -7.15 10.15
C ALA A 110 -16.08 -7.77 9.63
N GLN A 111 -17.02 -6.95 9.17
CA GLN A 111 -18.28 -7.42 8.60
C GLN A 111 -18.08 -8.36 7.40
N TYR A 112 -17.08 -8.12 6.55
CA TYR A 112 -16.86 -8.91 5.33
C TYR A 112 -15.93 -10.11 5.55
N THR A 113 -14.89 -9.96 6.37
CA THR A 113 -13.93 -11.04 6.62
C THR A 113 -14.35 -11.96 7.77
N GLY A 114 -15.28 -11.53 8.62
CA GLY A 114 -15.64 -12.23 9.85
C GLY A 114 -14.61 -12.01 10.97
N ALA A 115 -13.75 -10.99 10.86
CA ALA A 115 -12.83 -10.61 11.92
C ALA A 115 -13.53 -9.84 13.04
N HIS A 116 -12.93 -9.81 14.23
CA HIS A 116 -13.40 -8.97 15.33
C HIS A 116 -12.84 -7.55 15.18
N ALA A 117 -13.67 -6.53 15.37
CA ALA A 117 -13.27 -5.13 15.21
C ALA A 117 -13.33 -4.36 16.52
N ILE A 118 -12.21 -3.71 16.89
CA ILE A 118 -12.14 -2.73 17.97
C ILE A 118 -12.06 -1.33 17.35
N ALA A 119 -13.21 -0.66 17.27
CA ALA A 119 -13.30 0.70 16.75
C ALA A 119 -13.17 1.72 17.89
N GLY A 120 -12.13 2.56 17.83
CA GLY A 120 -11.91 3.62 18.80
C GLY A 120 -10.89 3.28 19.88
N ARG A 121 -11.05 3.88 21.05
CA ARG A 121 -10.03 3.85 22.11
C ARG A 121 -9.76 2.41 22.56
N HIS A 122 -8.48 2.02 22.56
CA HIS A 122 -8.03 0.78 23.21
C HIS A 122 -8.22 0.88 24.72
N THR A 123 -8.81 -0.15 25.31
CA THR A 123 -8.84 -0.28 26.77
C THR A 123 -7.56 -1.00 27.20
N PRO A 124 -6.68 -0.39 28.00
CA PRO A 124 -5.49 -1.08 28.46
C PRO A 124 -5.87 -2.33 29.26
N GLY A 125 -5.17 -3.43 29.00
CA GLY A 125 -5.45 -4.73 29.60
C GLY A 125 -6.32 -5.64 28.75
N THR A 126 -6.83 -5.20 27.59
CA THR A 126 -7.69 -6.02 26.72
C THR A 126 -7.03 -7.34 26.31
N PHE A 127 -5.70 -7.38 26.13
CA PHE A 127 -4.99 -8.62 25.76
C PHE A 127 -4.23 -9.27 26.93
N THR A 128 -4.15 -8.64 28.10
CA THR A 128 -3.31 -9.13 29.21
C THR A 128 -4.10 -9.43 30.48
N ASN A 129 -5.21 -8.74 30.72
CA ASN A 129 -5.99 -8.86 31.94
C ASN A 129 -7.22 -9.74 31.72
N GLN A 130 -7.11 -11.00 32.12
CA GLN A 130 -8.18 -12.00 32.01
C GLN A 130 -9.43 -11.69 32.85
N LEU A 131 -9.34 -10.78 33.83
CA LEU A 131 -10.48 -10.39 34.66
C LEU A 131 -11.36 -9.32 33.98
N GLN A 132 -10.89 -8.70 32.89
CA GLN A 132 -11.69 -7.73 32.16
C GLN A 132 -12.81 -8.41 31.37
N THR A 133 -13.97 -7.77 31.32
CA THR A 133 -15.13 -8.25 30.54
C THR A 133 -14.88 -8.23 29.03
N LEU A 134 -14.00 -7.33 28.58
CA LEU A 134 -13.57 -7.18 27.18
C LEU A 134 -12.23 -7.88 26.92
N PHE A 135 -11.84 -8.85 27.75
CA PHE A 135 -10.64 -9.63 27.51
C PHE A 135 -10.78 -10.43 26.22
N SER A 136 -9.77 -10.35 25.37
CA SER A 136 -9.72 -11.11 24.12
C SER A 136 -8.27 -11.48 23.84
N GLU A 137 -8.04 -12.71 23.35
CA GLU A 137 -6.70 -13.19 23.02
C GLU A 137 -6.65 -13.54 21.53
N PRO A 138 -6.37 -12.55 20.66
CA PRO A 138 -6.36 -12.77 19.22
C PRO A 138 -5.12 -13.57 18.79
N ARG A 139 -5.27 -14.36 17.73
CA ARG A 139 -4.15 -15.02 17.04
C ARG A 139 -3.42 -14.11 16.07
N LEU A 140 -4.06 -13.00 15.67
CA LEU A 140 -3.49 -12.00 14.78
C LEU A 140 -4.10 -10.64 15.07
N LEU A 141 -3.23 -9.64 15.16
CA LEU A 141 -3.63 -8.25 15.35
C LEU A 141 -3.34 -7.43 14.10
N ILE A 142 -4.36 -6.73 13.59
CA ILE A 142 -4.24 -5.82 12.44
C ILE A 142 -4.47 -4.39 12.92
N LEU A 143 -3.50 -3.53 12.65
CA LEU A 143 -3.46 -2.15 13.10
C LEU A 143 -3.30 -1.18 11.93
N THR A 144 -3.67 0.07 12.20
CA THR A 144 -3.76 1.14 11.20
C THR A 144 -2.69 2.21 11.33
N ASP A 145 -2.30 2.55 12.54
CA ASP A 145 -1.16 3.44 12.76
C ASP A 145 -0.46 3.03 14.06
N PRO A 146 0.77 2.52 13.99
CA PRO A 146 1.47 2.09 15.19
C PRO A 146 1.84 3.26 16.12
N ARG A 147 1.77 4.51 15.65
CA ARG A 147 1.94 5.68 16.53
C ARG A 147 0.73 5.88 17.44
N THR A 148 -0.49 5.77 16.92
CA THR A 148 -1.70 5.96 17.73
C THR A 148 -2.07 4.72 18.49
N ASP A 149 -1.88 3.55 17.87
CA ASP A 149 -2.25 2.25 18.38
C ASP A 149 -1.06 1.59 19.14
N HIS A 150 -0.23 2.39 19.81
CA HIS A 150 0.95 1.89 20.52
C HIS A 150 0.62 1.07 21.78
N HIS A 151 -0.56 1.27 22.39
CA HIS A 151 -1.03 0.48 23.52
C HIS A 151 -1.27 -1.00 23.12
N PRO A 152 -2.12 -1.29 22.11
CA PRO A 152 -2.35 -2.68 21.70
C PRO A 152 -1.08 -3.34 21.14
N ILE A 153 -0.16 -2.60 20.51
CA ILE A 153 1.14 -3.16 20.06
C ILE A 153 1.97 -3.67 21.23
N LYS A 154 2.08 -2.89 22.31
CA LYS A 154 2.84 -3.29 23.50
C LYS A 154 2.19 -4.49 24.19
N GLU A 155 0.86 -4.51 24.26
CA GLU A 155 0.13 -5.64 24.83
C GLU A 155 0.25 -6.90 23.96
N ALA A 156 0.20 -6.75 22.63
CA ALA A 156 0.42 -7.84 21.70
C ALA A 156 1.81 -8.47 21.85
N ALA A 157 2.84 -7.64 22.06
CA ALA A 157 4.19 -8.11 22.33
C ALA A 157 4.29 -8.92 23.64
N LEU A 158 3.48 -8.60 24.65
CA LEU A 158 3.42 -9.36 25.91
C LEU A 158 2.69 -10.70 25.72
N GLY A 159 1.67 -10.74 24.86
CA GLY A 159 0.89 -11.94 24.54
C GLY A 159 1.47 -12.81 23.41
N ASN A 160 2.64 -12.47 22.86
CA ASN A 160 3.22 -13.11 21.67
C ASN A 160 2.26 -13.16 20.46
N ILE A 161 1.47 -12.10 20.29
CA ILE A 161 0.48 -11.99 19.21
C ILE A 161 1.18 -11.39 17.99
N PRO A 162 1.13 -12.04 16.81
CA PRO A 162 1.71 -11.47 15.60
C PRO A 162 0.92 -10.23 15.15
N THR A 163 1.64 -9.20 14.72
CA THR A 163 1.02 -7.91 14.37
C THR A 163 1.32 -7.46 12.94
N ILE A 164 0.26 -7.03 12.26
CA ILE A 164 0.30 -6.40 10.93
C ILE A 164 -0.13 -4.96 11.12
N ALA A 165 0.63 -3.99 10.61
CA ALA A 165 0.28 -2.58 10.73
C ALA A 165 0.40 -1.83 9.41
N PHE A 166 -0.54 -0.93 9.13
CA PHE A 166 -0.33 0.13 8.14
C PHE A 166 0.63 1.17 8.71
N CYS A 167 1.70 1.46 7.98
CA CYS A 167 2.78 2.34 8.43
C CYS A 167 2.97 3.50 7.45
N ASP A 168 2.94 4.72 7.95
CA ASP A 168 3.44 5.88 7.22
C ASP A 168 4.96 5.98 7.40
N THR A 169 5.59 6.88 6.65
CA THR A 169 7.02 7.20 6.70
C THR A 169 7.52 7.59 8.10
N ASP A 170 6.65 8.17 8.93
CA ASP A 170 6.95 8.61 10.30
C ASP A 170 6.46 7.66 11.40
N SER A 171 5.92 6.49 11.02
CA SER A 171 5.35 5.52 11.95
C SER A 171 6.44 4.65 12.62
N PRO A 172 6.42 4.47 13.95
CA PRO A 172 7.35 3.57 14.63
C PRO A 172 6.99 2.11 14.34
N VAL A 173 7.93 1.32 13.83
CA VAL A 173 7.70 -0.10 13.46
C VAL A 173 8.18 -1.10 14.52
N ARG A 174 8.25 -0.68 15.79
CA ARG A 174 8.68 -1.56 16.89
C ARG A 174 7.57 -2.55 17.21
N TYR A 175 7.93 -3.83 17.32
CA TYR A 175 6.99 -4.94 17.58
C TYR A 175 5.93 -5.14 16.48
N VAL A 176 6.21 -4.63 15.27
CA VAL A 176 5.40 -4.88 14.07
C VAL A 176 6.08 -5.93 13.21
N ASP A 177 5.42 -7.04 12.94
CA ASP A 177 5.99 -8.12 12.13
C ASP A 177 5.85 -7.81 10.63
N ILE A 178 4.67 -7.36 10.22
CA ILE A 178 4.37 -6.99 8.84
C ILE A 178 3.94 -5.52 8.77
N GLY A 179 4.89 -4.66 8.45
CA GLY A 179 4.63 -3.26 8.12
C GLY A 179 4.18 -3.12 6.66
N ILE A 180 2.95 -2.68 6.44
CA ILE A 180 2.41 -2.33 5.13
C ILE A 180 2.59 -0.83 4.94
N PRO A 181 3.52 -0.37 4.07
CA PRO A 181 3.71 1.05 3.84
C PRO A 181 2.45 1.65 3.21
N ALA A 182 1.86 2.65 3.86
CA ALA A 182 0.61 3.24 3.42
C ALA A 182 0.39 4.64 3.98
N ASN A 183 -0.43 5.46 3.30
CA ASN A 183 -0.88 6.73 3.85
C ASN A 183 -2.01 6.49 4.86
N ASN A 184 -1.68 6.58 6.15
CA ASN A 184 -2.61 6.40 7.26
C ASN A 184 -3.23 7.71 7.78
N LYS A 185 -2.94 8.87 7.16
CA LYS A 185 -3.53 10.16 7.53
C LYS A 185 -4.86 10.43 6.79
N GLY A 186 -5.00 9.90 5.58
CA GLY A 186 -6.17 10.11 4.73
C GLY A 186 -7.30 9.12 5.00
N LYS A 187 -8.50 9.63 5.29
CA LYS A 187 -9.73 8.82 5.43
C LYS A 187 -10.00 7.91 4.24
N HIS A 188 -9.92 8.47 3.03
CA HIS A 188 -10.17 7.73 1.79
C HIS A 188 -9.07 6.70 1.50
N SER A 189 -7.83 7.01 1.87
CA SER A 189 -6.69 6.09 1.72
C SER A 189 -6.90 4.83 2.56
N ILE A 190 -7.21 4.99 3.86
CA ILE A 190 -7.45 3.86 4.76
C ILE A 190 -8.67 3.03 4.35
N GLY A 191 -9.76 3.69 3.95
CA GLY A 191 -10.93 2.98 3.41
C GLY A 191 -10.57 2.14 2.18
N SER A 192 -9.71 2.64 1.30
CA SER A 192 -9.24 1.92 0.12
C SER A 192 -8.30 0.76 0.47
N LEU A 193 -7.42 0.94 1.45
CA LEU A 193 -6.48 -0.10 1.90
C LEU A 193 -7.20 -1.29 2.54
N PHE A 194 -8.14 -1.03 3.46
CA PHE A 194 -8.96 -2.10 4.03
C PHE A 194 -9.85 -2.77 2.99
N TRP A 195 -10.34 -2.01 2.02
CA TRP A 195 -11.12 -2.57 0.91
C TRP A 195 -10.28 -3.51 0.05
N LEU A 196 -9.06 -3.10 -0.32
CA LEU A 196 -8.13 -3.92 -1.07
C LEU A 196 -7.75 -5.18 -0.29
N LEU A 197 -7.41 -5.04 0.99
CA LEU A 197 -7.05 -6.16 1.85
C LEU A 197 -8.21 -7.15 1.99
N ALA A 198 -9.43 -6.67 2.30
CA ALA A 198 -10.63 -7.52 2.40
C ALA A 198 -10.92 -8.24 1.09
N ARG A 199 -10.79 -7.54 -0.04
CA ARG A 199 -10.98 -8.14 -1.36
C ARG A 199 -9.97 -9.26 -1.61
N MET A 200 -8.69 -9.05 -1.29
CA MET A 200 -7.65 -10.06 -1.48
C MET A 200 -7.90 -11.29 -0.60
N VAL A 201 -8.28 -11.07 0.66
CA VAL A 201 -8.66 -12.16 1.59
C VAL A 201 -9.85 -12.95 1.03
N LEU A 202 -10.92 -12.29 0.60
CA LEU A 202 -12.10 -12.96 0.03
C LEU A 202 -11.82 -13.69 -1.29
N GLN A 203 -10.88 -13.17 -2.10
CA GLN A 203 -10.43 -13.86 -3.31
C GLN A 203 -9.62 -15.11 -2.99
N MET A 204 -8.74 -15.03 -1.99
CA MET A 204 -7.93 -16.17 -1.54
C MET A 204 -8.78 -17.24 -0.84
N CYS A 205 -9.81 -16.85 -0.08
CA CYS A 205 -10.79 -17.77 0.50
C CYS A 205 -11.73 -18.42 -0.53
N GLY A 206 -11.70 -17.99 -1.81
CA GLY A 206 -12.56 -18.50 -2.87
C GLY A 206 -14.00 -17.98 -2.88
N THR A 207 -14.36 -17.05 -1.97
CA THR A 207 -15.69 -16.42 -1.94
C THR A 207 -15.94 -15.55 -3.16
N ILE A 208 -14.90 -14.88 -3.66
CA ILE A 208 -14.95 -14.03 -4.86
C ILE A 208 -14.03 -14.63 -5.92
N ARG A 209 -14.54 -14.78 -7.15
CA ARG A 209 -13.71 -15.26 -8.27
C ARG A 209 -12.58 -14.27 -8.60
N PRO A 210 -11.35 -14.75 -8.87
CA PRO A 210 -10.26 -13.89 -9.33
C PRO A 210 -10.65 -13.23 -10.67
N GLY A 211 -10.39 -11.93 -10.79
CA GLY A 211 -10.76 -11.13 -11.98
C GLY A 211 -12.17 -10.54 -11.96
N SER A 212 -13.08 -11.05 -11.12
CA SER A 212 -14.40 -10.43 -10.94
C SER A 212 -14.28 -9.10 -10.17
N ARG A 213 -15.13 -8.14 -10.55
CA ARG A 213 -15.30 -6.91 -9.78
C ARG A 213 -16.04 -7.24 -8.49
N TRP A 214 -15.56 -6.71 -7.37
CA TRP A 214 -16.31 -6.82 -6.12
C TRP A 214 -17.44 -5.78 -6.11
N GLU A 215 -18.67 -6.23 -5.91
CA GLU A 215 -19.88 -5.39 -5.97
C GLU A 215 -19.91 -4.29 -4.89
N VAL A 216 -19.16 -4.50 -3.80
CA VAL A 216 -19.02 -3.52 -2.74
C VAL A 216 -18.07 -2.42 -3.18
N MET A 217 -18.57 -1.21 -3.36
CA MET A 217 -17.74 -0.05 -3.66
C MET A 217 -16.87 0.38 -2.47
N VAL A 218 -15.65 0.85 -2.75
CA VAL A 218 -14.72 1.46 -1.77
C VAL A 218 -15.40 2.57 -0.95
N ARG A 219 -16.26 3.36 -1.60
CA ARG A 219 -17.04 4.42 -0.95
C ARG A 219 -17.89 3.90 0.21
N LYS A 220 -18.41 2.66 0.16
CA LYS A 220 -19.19 2.06 1.26
C LYS A 220 -18.33 1.80 2.51
N MET A 221 -17.01 1.59 2.35
CA MET A 221 -16.06 1.46 3.47
C MET A 221 -15.63 2.82 4.06
N ALA A 222 -15.50 3.84 3.22
CA ALA A 222 -15.04 5.17 3.64
C ALA A 222 -16.18 6.13 4.08
N GLU A 223 -17.36 6.04 3.48
CA GLU A 223 -18.46 6.98 3.71
C GLU A 223 -19.58 6.36 4.55
N GLY A 224 -20.04 7.15 5.52
CA GLY A 224 -21.15 6.88 6.41
C GLY A 224 -22.49 7.08 5.71
N SER A 225 -22.97 6.11 4.94
CA SER A 225 -24.39 6.12 4.55
C SER A 225 -25.23 5.63 5.74
N PHE A 226 -25.44 6.50 6.73
CA PHE A 226 -26.40 6.30 7.82
C PHE A 226 -27.86 6.34 7.32
N TRP A 227 -28.08 6.66 6.04
CA TRP A 227 -29.39 6.77 5.40
C TRP A 227 -29.69 5.71 4.33
N SER A 228 -28.79 4.75 4.05
CA SER A 228 -29.06 3.74 3.01
C SER A 228 -29.92 2.55 3.47
N THR A 229 -30.17 2.41 4.78
CA THR A 229 -31.09 1.38 5.31
C THR A 229 -32.53 1.88 5.50
N LEU A 230 -32.79 3.19 5.46
CA LEU A 230 -34.15 3.73 5.55
C LEU A 230 -34.83 3.92 4.18
N PHE A 231 -34.09 3.83 3.08
CA PHE A 231 -34.64 3.97 1.72
C PHE A 231 -35.04 2.65 1.08
N PHE A 232 -34.69 1.49 1.67
CA PHE A 232 -35.01 0.16 1.12
C PHE A 232 -36.33 -0.43 1.64
N LEU A 233 -37.01 0.26 2.57
CA LEU A 233 -38.32 -0.16 3.10
C LEU A 233 -39.51 0.63 2.52
N ARG A 234 -39.32 1.38 1.42
CA ARG A 234 -40.40 2.16 0.78
C ARG A 234 -40.68 1.84 -0.69
N GLU A 235 -40.13 0.75 -1.23
CA GLU A 235 -40.39 0.29 -2.61
C GLU A 235 -40.77 -1.20 -2.69
N LEU A 236 -41.47 -1.69 -1.66
CA LEU A 236 -42.16 -2.99 -1.69
C LEU A 236 -43.66 -2.85 -1.35
N ASN A 237 -44.28 -1.73 -1.73
CA ASN A 237 -45.74 -1.59 -1.83
C ASN A 237 -46.08 -0.38 -2.72
N CYS A 238 -45.93 -0.57 -4.03
CA CYS A 238 -46.74 -0.05 -5.15
C CYS A 238 -46.05 -0.45 -6.46
#